data_AF-J4ULD9-F1
#
_entry.id   AF-J4ULD9-F1
#
_cell.length_a   1.000
_cell.length_b   1.000
_cell.length_c   1.000
_cell.angle_alpha   90.00
_cell.angle_beta   90.00
_cell.angle_gamma   90.00
#
_symmetry.space_group_name_H-M   'P 1'
#
loop_
_entity.id
_entity.type
_entity.pdbx_description
1 polymer ?
#
loop_
_entity_poly.entity_id
_entity_poly.type
_entity_poly.pdbx_seq_one_letter_code
_entity_poly.pdbx_strand_id
1 'polypeptide(L)'
;MLRKPILALTKNRNQLAQINTICGNPEDWFSSEIFVQNGLYSTSFDFFVNWENETICNEVWIKRISDTNSIYQQNTTQLLHEISKCDGKEESNRLYRFFKKQNIIEKYMLFVDINENEWENEGVYIVELDLSNKDTNKITYYNVEEIQDKIKNLRKKPASIGKAGLIYSTSSLEGYLSKQQFFWPGDVDTLLYDSNNEVVAIIEFKKHTKNSKIPFNEQKLSNYLSRDILKYKSLALLRDRFKTNLFVIYYPIPEDINYMIIEKLEGSPHSLLVSERYELKLPNKQYKNTMEDFAKRFITKILKQIT
;
A
#
# COMPACT_ATOMS: atom_id res chain seq x y z
N MET A 1 -3.07 21.83 1.90
CA MET A 1 -3.61 20.75 2.73
C MET A 1 -3.11 19.43 2.14
N LEU A 2 -2.73 18.48 3.00
CA LEU A 2 -2.34 17.13 2.56
C LEU A 2 -3.54 16.19 2.58
N ARG A 3 -3.55 15.23 1.64
CA ARG A 3 -4.51 14.14 1.57
C ARG A 3 -3.82 12.80 1.27
N LYS A 4 -4.48 11.71 1.69
CA LYS A 4 -4.07 10.35 1.30
C LYS A 4 -4.28 10.15 -0.22
N PRO A 5 -3.42 9.39 -0.91
CA PRO A 5 -3.58 9.07 -2.33
C PRO A 5 -4.92 8.38 -2.62
N ILE A 6 -5.47 8.56 -3.82
CA ILE A 6 -6.74 7.94 -4.24
C ILE A 6 -6.53 7.27 -5.58
N LEU A 7 -7.01 6.03 -5.72
CA LEU A 7 -6.96 5.29 -6.97
C LEU A 7 -7.90 5.94 -8.00
N ALA A 8 -7.32 6.49 -9.07
CA ALA A 8 -8.05 7.13 -10.16
C ALA A 8 -7.40 6.82 -11.51
N LEU A 9 -8.11 7.09 -12.60
CA LEU A 9 -7.57 6.91 -13.94
C LEU A 9 -6.33 7.80 -14.10
N THR A 10 -5.22 7.21 -14.51
CA THR A 10 -3.93 7.89 -14.63
C THR A 10 -4.02 9.14 -15.52
N LYS A 11 -4.73 9.03 -16.65
CA LYS A 11 -4.92 10.12 -17.62
C LYS A 11 -5.98 11.16 -17.22
N ASN A 12 -6.81 10.86 -16.22
CA ASN A 12 -7.84 11.76 -15.73
C ASN A 12 -8.12 11.48 -14.26
N ARG A 13 -7.42 12.21 -13.39
CA ARG A 13 -7.48 12.02 -11.93
C ARG A 13 -8.87 12.30 -11.33
N ASN A 14 -9.76 12.97 -12.07
CA ASN A 14 -11.16 13.17 -11.64
C ASN A 14 -12.03 11.93 -11.82
N GLN A 15 -11.58 10.91 -12.57
CA GLN A 15 -12.28 9.65 -12.76
C GLN A 15 -11.75 8.60 -11.77
N LEU A 16 -12.44 8.47 -10.63
CA LEU A 16 -12.05 7.54 -9.58
C LEU A 16 -12.31 6.08 -9.96
N ALA A 17 -11.51 5.16 -9.42
CA ALA A 17 -11.78 3.74 -9.54
C ALA A 17 -13.10 3.37 -8.85
N GLN A 18 -13.85 2.44 -9.43
CA GLN A 18 -15.09 1.96 -8.82
C GLN A 18 -14.80 1.26 -7.48
N ILE A 19 -15.69 1.52 -6.52
CA ILE A 19 -15.70 0.90 -5.20
C ILE A 19 -17.04 0.20 -4.99
N ASN A 20 -17.07 -0.79 -4.11
CA ASN A 20 -18.33 -1.38 -3.66
C ASN A 20 -18.98 -0.40 -2.66
N THR A 21 -20.21 0.02 -2.90
CA THR A 21 -20.84 1.05 -2.06
C THR A 21 -21.23 0.53 -0.68
N ILE A 22 -21.45 -0.78 -0.57
CA ILE A 22 -21.89 -1.48 0.64
C ILE A 22 -20.70 -1.79 1.55
N CYS A 23 -19.66 -2.46 1.04
CA CYS A 23 -18.50 -2.84 1.87
C CYS A 23 -17.40 -1.78 1.90
N GLY A 24 -17.38 -0.82 0.97
CA GLY A 24 -16.36 0.24 0.94
C GLY A 24 -15.01 -0.26 0.44
N ASN A 25 -13.93 0.38 0.91
CA ASN A 25 -12.57 0.00 0.57
C ASN A 25 -12.08 -1.10 1.54
N PRO A 26 -11.34 -2.10 1.05
CA PRO A 26 -10.90 -3.20 1.88
C PRO A 26 -9.95 -2.78 3.02
N GLU A 27 -9.17 -1.72 2.84
CA GLU A 27 -8.28 -1.16 3.87
C GLU A 27 -9.07 -0.71 5.12
N ASP A 28 -10.31 -0.22 4.93
CA ASP A 28 -11.18 0.24 6.01
C ASP A 28 -11.65 -0.92 6.91
N TRP A 29 -11.63 -2.17 6.42
CA TRP A 29 -12.04 -3.34 7.20
C TRP A 29 -11.05 -3.65 8.33
N PHE A 30 -9.77 -3.38 8.07
CA PHE A 30 -8.64 -3.69 8.94
C PHE A 30 -8.25 -2.54 9.87
N SER A 31 -8.70 -1.31 9.58
CA SER A 31 -8.51 -0.14 10.45
C SER A 31 -9.66 0.07 11.45
N SER A 32 -10.63 -0.86 11.50
CA SER A 32 -11.79 -0.75 12.38
C SER A 32 -11.40 -0.78 13.87
N GLU A 33 -12.24 -0.14 14.71
CA GLU A 33 -12.10 -0.13 16.17
C GLU A 33 -11.87 -1.52 16.77
N ILE A 34 -12.37 -2.56 16.11
CA ILE A 34 -12.34 -3.94 16.59
C ILE A 34 -10.94 -4.54 16.46
N PHE A 35 -10.25 -4.30 15.35
CA PHE A 35 -8.84 -4.69 15.23
C PHE A 35 -8.02 -3.99 16.32
N VAL A 36 -8.24 -2.68 16.50
CA VAL A 36 -7.57 -1.88 17.53
C VAL A 36 -7.83 -2.40 18.95
N GLN A 37 -9.08 -2.76 19.27
CA GLN A 37 -9.46 -3.35 20.57
C GLN A 37 -8.81 -4.72 20.81
N ASN A 38 -8.52 -5.46 19.75
CA ASN A 38 -7.78 -6.72 19.81
C ASN A 38 -6.26 -6.51 19.71
N GLY A 39 -5.77 -5.28 19.86
CA GLY A 39 -4.35 -4.95 19.83
C GLY A 39 -3.71 -5.11 18.45
N LEU A 40 -4.50 -5.11 17.38
CA LEU A 40 -4.05 -5.20 16.00
C LEU A 40 -4.21 -3.84 15.30
N TYR A 41 -3.21 -3.48 14.54
CA TYR A 41 -3.13 -2.21 13.82
C TYR A 41 -2.77 -2.47 12.37
N SER A 42 -3.30 -1.64 11.47
CA SER A 42 -2.99 -1.71 10.04
C SER A 42 -2.10 -0.55 9.60
N THR A 43 -1.32 -0.80 8.55
CA THR A 43 -0.60 0.25 7.81
C THR A 43 -0.40 -0.15 6.35
N SER A 44 -0.10 0.84 5.51
CA SER A 44 0.25 0.68 4.10
C SER A 44 1.40 1.63 3.77
N PHE A 45 2.34 1.16 2.96
CA PHE A 45 3.53 1.91 2.56
C PHE A 45 4.11 1.32 1.27
N ASP A 46 4.88 2.12 0.55
CA ASP A 46 5.65 1.63 -0.59
C ASP A 46 7.03 1.14 -0.11
N PHE A 47 7.49 0.01 -0.65
CA PHE A 47 8.74 -0.61 -0.25
C PHE A 47 9.58 -1.04 -1.45
N PHE A 48 10.88 -1.23 -1.20
CA PHE A 48 11.84 -1.55 -2.24
C PHE A 48 12.40 -2.94 -2.06
N VAL A 49 12.51 -3.66 -3.18
CA VAL A 49 13.32 -4.85 -3.30
C VAL A 49 14.61 -4.46 -4.01
N ASN A 50 15.75 -4.72 -3.37
CA ASN A 50 17.02 -4.77 -4.05
C ASN A 50 17.06 -6.06 -4.89
N TRP A 51 16.88 -5.92 -6.20
CA TRP A 51 16.82 -7.05 -7.13
C TRP A 51 18.20 -7.65 -7.47
N GLU A 52 19.29 -7.05 -7.00
CA GLU A 52 20.62 -7.63 -7.12
C GLU A 52 20.79 -8.85 -6.22
N ASN A 53 20.32 -8.75 -4.98
CA ASN A 53 20.44 -9.78 -3.95
C ASN A 53 19.08 -10.29 -3.42
N GLU A 54 17.97 -9.82 -4.00
CA GLU A 54 16.60 -10.16 -3.63
C GLU A 54 16.29 -9.92 -2.14
N THR A 55 16.73 -8.77 -1.61
CA THR A 55 16.44 -8.38 -0.23
C THR A 55 15.54 -7.15 -0.16
N ILE A 56 14.77 -7.05 0.92
CA ILE A 56 13.97 -5.85 1.21
C ILE A 56 14.88 -4.76 1.77
N CYS A 57 14.83 -3.59 1.13
CA CYS A 57 15.54 -2.41 1.61
C CYS A 57 14.97 -1.93 2.95
N ASN A 58 15.83 -1.34 3.78
CA ASN A 58 15.42 -0.72 5.05
C ASN A 58 14.81 0.68 4.85
N GLU A 59 14.27 1.01 3.69
CA GLU A 59 13.62 2.30 3.41
C GLU A 59 12.22 2.05 2.86
N VAL A 60 11.24 2.78 3.39
CA VAL A 60 9.86 2.76 2.94
C VAL A 60 9.36 4.17 2.72
N TRP A 61 8.45 4.32 1.77
CA TRP A 61 7.87 5.60 1.41
C TRP A 61 6.38 5.66 1.74
N ILE A 62 5.97 6.78 2.31
CA ILE A 62 4.58 7.13 2.57
C ILE A 62 4.22 8.33 1.71
N LYS A 63 3.39 8.11 0.69
CA LYS A 63 2.93 9.18 -0.22
C LYS A 63 1.87 10.04 0.42
N ARG A 64 1.99 11.36 0.33
CA ARG A 64 0.86 12.29 0.57
C ARG A 64 0.79 13.32 -0.53
N ILE A 65 -0.45 13.62 -0.93
CA ILE A 65 -0.71 14.55 -2.01
C ILE A 65 -1.03 15.91 -1.40
N SER A 66 -0.38 16.96 -1.89
CA SER A 66 -0.71 18.33 -1.52
C SER A 66 -1.63 18.95 -2.55
N ASP A 67 -2.63 19.69 -2.09
CA ASP A 67 -3.51 20.46 -2.98
C ASP A 67 -2.85 21.77 -3.47
N THR A 68 -1.68 22.14 -2.92
CA THR A 68 -1.00 23.41 -3.20
C THR A 68 0.52 23.28 -3.20
N ASN A 69 1.21 24.18 -3.89
CA ASN A 69 2.68 24.27 -3.88
C ASN A 69 3.28 24.78 -2.55
N SER A 70 2.45 25.05 -1.53
CA SER A 70 2.93 25.55 -0.22
C SER A 70 3.90 24.59 0.47
N ILE A 71 3.82 23.28 0.18
CA ILE A 71 4.77 22.28 0.68
C ILE A 71 6.23 22.60 0.34
N TYR A 72 6.49 23.39 -0.70
CA TYR A 72 7.85 23.76 -1.08
C TYR A 72 8.51 24.74 -0.12
N GLN A 73 7.72 25.52 0.63
CA GLN A 73 8.20 26.59 1.51
C GLN A 73 8.10 26.23 2.99
N GLN A 74 7.50 25.08 3.31
CA GLN A 74 7.27 24.66 4.69
C GLN A 74 8.52 24.05 5.31
N ASN A 75 8.78 24.38 6.57
CA ASN A 75 9.81 23.72 7.36
C ASN A 75 9.32 22.38 7.93
N THR A 76 10.24 21.63 8.53
CA THR A 76 10.01 20.30 9.09
C THR A 76 8.80 20.26 10.04
N THR A 77 8.71 21.21 10.97
CA THR A 77 7.62 21.26 11.96
C THR A 77 6.26 21.48 11.28
N GLN A 78 6.21 22.33 10.27
CA GLN A 78 4.99 22.59 9.50
C GLN A 78 4.56 21.36 8.70
N LEU A 79 5.50 20.68 8.03
CA LEU A 79 5.19 19.44 7.29
C LEU A 79 4.72 18.32 8.22
N LEU A 80 5.38 18.12 9.36
CA LEU A 80 4.94 17.14 10.37
C LEU A 80 3.54 17.43 10.90
N HIS A 81 3.19 18.71 11.07
CA HIS A 81 1.86 19.13 11.48
C HIS A 81 0.80 18.79 10.42
N GLU A 82 1.09 19.08 9.15
CA GLU A 82 0.18 18.75 8.04
C GLU A 82 0.03 17.22 7.87
N ILE A 83 1.11 16.46 8.03
CA ILE A 83 1.08 14.98 8.05
C ILE A 83 0.20 14.49 9.20
N SER A 84 0.40 15.01 10.41
CA SER A 84 -0.39 14.62 11.59
C SER A 84 -1.88 14.93 11.45
N LYS A 85 -2.23 16.01 10.73
CA LYS A 85 -3.63 16.32 10.39
C LYS A 85 -4.21 15.36 9.36
N CYS A 86 -3.42 14.98 8.36
CA CYS A 86 -3.85 14.07 7.29
C CYS A 86 -4.01 12.63 7.79
N ASP A 87 -3.07 12.16 8.61
CA ASP A 87 -2.99 10.76 9.02
C ASP A 87 -3.63 10.51 10.39
N GLY A 88 -3.77 11.55 11.20
CA GLY A 88 -4.12 11.42 12.61
C GLY A 88 -2.87 11.26 13.47
N LYS A 89 -2.74 12.13 14.49
CA LYS A 89 -1.56 12.20 15.35
C LYS A 89 -1.20 10.87 16.02
N GLU A 90 -2.19 10.09 16.47
CA GLU A 90 -1.93 8.79 17.10
C GLU A 90 -1.49 7.74 16.09
N GLU A 91 -2.09 7.71 14.90
CA GLU A 91 -1.73 6.81 13.80
C GLU A 91 -0.27 7.06 13.36
N SER A 92 0.11 8.32 13.09
CA SER A 92 1.48 8.67 12.73
C SER A 92 2.49 8.30 13.82
N ASN A 93 2.16 8.52 15.10
CA ASN A 93 3.05 8.15 16.20
C ASN A 93 3.22 6.64 16.33
N ARG A 94 2.15 5.87 16.11
CA ARG A 94 2.20 4.41 16.12
C ARG A 94 3.04 3.88 14.96
N LEU A 95 2.83 4.44 13.77
CA LEU A 95 3.58 4.08 12.57
C LEU A 95 5.09 4.32 12.72
N TYR A 96 5.46 5.48 13.24
CA TYR A 96 6.86 5.80 13.55
C TYR A 96 7.49 4.78 14.53
N ARG A 97 6.77 4.41 15.60
CA ARG A 97 7.24 3.42 16.57
C ARG A 97 7.40 2.04 15.93
N PHE A 98 6.47 1.66 15.06
CA PHE A 98 6.52 0.43 14.30
C PHE A 98 7.78 0.37 13.43
N PHE A 99 8.00 1.34 12.55
CA PHE A 99 9.19 1.32 11.68
C PHE A 99 10.50 1.39 12.45
N LYS A 100 10.55 2.18 13.53
CA LYS A 100 11.72 2.23 14.42
C LYS A 100 12.03 0.87 15.04
N LYS A 101 11.03 0.15 15.54
CA LYS A 101 11.19 -1.22 16.08
C LYS A 101 11.69 -2.19 15.01
N GLN A 102 11.21 -2.05 13.79
CA GLN A 102 11.57 -2.89 12.64
C GLN A 102 12.90 -2.50 11.97
N ASN A 103 13.61 -1.49 12.50
CA ASN A 103 14.82 -0.92 11.91
C ASN A 103 14.64 -0.53 10.43
N ILE A 104 13.51 0.13 10.14
CA ILE A 104 13.14 0.63 8.83
C ILE A 104 13.12 2.17 8.88
N ILE A 105 13.68 2.78 7.84
CA ILE A 105 13.69 4.22 7.59
C ILE A 105 12.36 4.60 6.94
N GLU A 106 11.55 5.31 7.71
CA GLU A 106 10.30 5.90 7.26
C GLU A 106 10.56 7.24 6.58
N LYS A 107 10.09 7.39 5.34
CA LYS A 107 10.14 8.66 4.61
C LYS A 107 8.78 9.05 4.08
N TYR A 108 8.40 10.30 4.27
CA TYR A 108 7.23 10.87 3.63
C TYR A 108 7.62 11.49 2.30
N MET A 109 6.90 11.14 1.24
CA MET A 109 7.06 11.70 -0.10
C MET A 109 5.84 12.57 -0.39
N LEU A 110 6.02 13.89 -0.36
CA LEU A 110 4.96 14.89 -0.51
C LEU A 110 5.08 15.57 -1.86
N PHE A 111 3.99 15.66 -2.61
CA PHE A 111 3.99 16.31 -3.92
C PHE A 111 2.58 16.73 -4.33
N VAL A 112 2.47 17.64 -5.30
CA VAL A 112 1.18 18.07 -5.86
C VAL A 112 0.75 17.12 -6.97
N ASP A 113 -0.54 16.80 -7.05
CA ASP A 113 -1.10 16.01 -8.17
C ASP A 113 -1.24 16.92 -9.39
N ILE A 114 -0.24 16.90 -10.26
CA ILE A 114 -0.19 17.68 -11.50
C ILE A 114 -0.48 16.81 -12.73
N ASN A 115 -0.57 17.39 -13.93
CA ASN A 115 -0.72 16.58 -15.14
C ASN A 115 0.57 15.79 -15.41
N GLU A 116 0.45 14.59 -15.99
CA GLU A 116 1.62 13.71 -16.20
C GLU A 116 2.73 14.37 -17.04
N ASN A 117 2.37 15.21 -18.00
CA ASN A 117 3.31 15.92 -18.88
C ASN A 117 4.01 17.10 -18.20
N GLU A 118 3.65 17.44 -16.96
CA GLU A 118 4.22 18.57 -16.21
C GLU A 118 5.33 18.14 -15.24
N TRP A 119 5.56 16.83 -15.04
CA TRP A 119 6.57 16.33 -14.09
C TRP A 119 8.02 16.69 -14.46
N GLU A 120 8.27 16.97 -15.73
CA GLU A 120 9.58 17.38 -16.26
C GLU A 120 9.76 18.90 -16.23
N ASN A 121 8.74 19.67 -15.83
CA ASN A 121 8.82 21.12 -15.79
C ASN A 121 9.72 21.59 -14.63
N GLU A 122 10.44 22.67 -14.89
CA GLU A 122 11.22 23.35 -13.85
C GLU A 122 10.30 23.85 -12.71
N GLY A 123 10.78 23.74 -11.47
CA GLY A 123 10.04 24.16 -10.28
C GLY A 123 9.02 23.14 -9.75
N VAL A 124 8.90 21.98 -10.38
CA VAL A 124 8.12 20.84 -9.87
C VAL A 124 9.03 19.93 -9.05
N TYR A 125 8.65 19.71 -7.79
CA TYR A 125 9.45 18.90 -6.87
C TYR A 125 8.62 17.89 -6.08
N ILE A 126 9.28 16.80 -5.71
CA ILE A 126 8.86 15.86 -4.69
C ILE A 126 9.62 16.24 -3.42
N VAL A 127 8.89 16.53 -2.34
CA VAL A 127 9.45 16.86 -1.04
C VAL A 127 9.56 15.58 -0.21
N GLU A 128 10.79 15.14 0.03
CA GLU A 128 11.09 14.06 0.97
C GLU A 128 11.26 14.63 2.38
N LEU A 129 10.53 14.07 3.33
CA LEU A 129 10.76 14.26 4.75
C LEU A 129 11.24 12.94 5.37
N ASP A 130 12.52 12.89 5.75
CA ASP A 130 13.14 11.72 6.35
C ASP A 130 12.90 11.69 7.87
N LEU A 131 12.22 10.65 8.37
CA LEU A 131 11.89 10.48 9.79
C LEU A 131 12.86 9.55 10.54
N SER A 132 13.94 9.07 9.91
CA SER A 132 14.91 8.18 10.54
C SER A 132 15.54 8.76 11.82
N ASN A 133 15.70 10.08 11.89
CA ASN A 133 16.24 10.75 13.06
C ASN A 133 15.46 12.03 13.38
N LYS A 134 14.72 12.00 14.50
CA LYS A 134 13.91 13.13 15.00
C LYS A 134 14.70 14.42 15.19
N ASP A 135 16.01 14.31 15.43
CA ASP A 135 16.86 15.46 15.73
C ASP A 135 17.40 16.13 14.47
N THR A 136 17.31 15.49 13.30
CA THR A 136 17.82 16.03 12.04
C THR A 136 16.81 16.09 10.89
N ASN A 137 15.60 15.54 11.07
CA ASN A 137 14.48 15.46 10.11
C ASN A 137 14.69 16.34 8.87
N LYS A 138 15.38 15.77 7.87
CA LYS A 138 15.92 16.52 6.76
C LYS A 138 14.89 16.57 5.66
N ILE A 139 14.54 17.79 5.24
CA ILE A 139 13.77 18.01 4.03
C ILE A 139 14.73 17.95 2.85
N THR A 140 14.40 17.13 1.85
CA THR A 140 15.10 17.09 0.57
C THR A 140 14.09 17.29 -0.55
N TYR A 141 14.49 18.01 -1.59
CA TYR A 141 13.66 18.27 -2.77
C TYR A 141 14.25 17.48 -3.91
N TYR A 142 13.40 16.75 -4.62
CA TYR A 142 13.78 15.96 -5.77
C TYR A 142 12.96 16.38 -6.98
N ASN A 143 13.61 16.58 -8.12
CA ASN A 143 12.91 16.52 -9.40
C ASN A 143 12.67 15.05 -9.79
N VAL A 144 12.00 14.84 -10.92
CA VAL A 144 11.61 13.48 -11.34
C VAL A 144 12.80 12.61 -11.77
N GLU A 145 13.87 13.19 -12.31
CA GLU A 145 15.11 12.47 -12.66
C GLU A 145 15.83 11.98 -11.41
N GLU A 146 15.93 12.84 -10.39
CA GLU A 146 16.56 12.49 -9.11
C GLU A 146 15.74 11.42 -8.36
N ILE A 147 14.40 11.45 -8.46
CA ILE A 147 13.56 10.34 -7.96
C ILE A 147 13.87 9.04 -8.70
N GLN A 148 14.01 9.05 -10.03
CA GLN A 148 14.39 7.84 -10.77
C GLN A 148 15.76 7.30 -10.32
N ASP A 149 16.75 8.18 -10.12
CA ASP A 149 18.06 7.78 -9.62
C ASP A 149 18.01 7.24 -8.19
N LYS A 150 17.18 7.84 -7.32
CA LYS A 150 16.94 7.31 -5.97
C LYS A 150 16.30 5.92 -6.02
N ILE A 151 15.28 5.73 -6.84
CA ILE A 151 14.63 4.41 -7.05
C ILE A 151 15.64 3.40 -7.60
N LYS A 152 16.47 3.79 -8.57
CA LYS A 152 17.54 2.97 -9.13
C LYS A 152 18.54 2.52 -8.07
N ASN A 153 18.95 3.45 -7.20
CA ASN A 153 19.89 3.15 -6.12
C ASN A 153 19.33 2.17 -5.07
N LEU A 154 18.02 2.19 -4.84
CA LEU A 154 17.34 1.27 -3.92
C LEU A 154 17.05 -0.09 -4.59
N ARG A 155 16.55 -0.10 -5.82
CA ARG A 155 16.14 -1.32 -6.55
C ARG A 155 17.30 -2.09 -7.17
N LYS A 156 18.41 -1.40 -7.47
CA LYS A 156 19.63 -1.87 -8.15
C LYS A 156 19.46 -2.38 -9.58
N LYS A 157 18.34 -3.02 -9.93
CA LYS A 157 18.03 -3.46 -11.29
C LYS A 157 16.77 -2.76 -11.83
N PRO A 158 16.76 -2.41 -13.13
CA PRO A 158 15.58 -1.86 -13.77
C PRO A 158 14.48 -2.94 -13.86
N ALA A 159 13.24 -2.48 -13.89
CA ALA A 159 12.08 -3.31 -14.20
C ALA A 159 11.10 -2.43 -15.00
N SER A 160 10.44 -3.00 -16.01
CA SER A 160 9.44 -2.25 -16.78
C SER A 160 8.11 -2.96 -16.69
N ILE A 161 7.04 -2.20 -16.50
CA ILE A 161 5.67 -2.68 -16.65
C ILE A 161 5.14 -2.48 -18.10
N GLY A 162 6.04 -2.10 -19.03
CA GLY A 162 5.72 -1.84 -20.43
C GLY A 162 5.40 -0.36 -20.71
N LYS A 163 5.43 0.02 -22.00
CA LYS A 163 5.25 1.41 -22.44
C LYS A 163 3.85 1.99 -22.19
N ALA A 164 2.86 1.14 -21.98
CA ALA A 164 1.49 1.57 -21.70
C ALA A 164 1.36 2.23 -20.31
N GLY A 165 2.23 1.87 -19.37
CA GLY A 165 2.15 2.32 -17.99
C GLY A 165 0.89 1.81 -17.28
N LEU A 166 0.63 2.38 -16.10
CA LEU A 166 -0.56 2.09 -15.31
C LEU A 166 -1.80 2.78 -15.88
N ILE A 167 -2.89 2.02 -16.02
CA ILE A 167 -4.21 2.58 -16.39
C ILE A 167 -4.81 3.38 -15.22
N TYR A 168 -4.69 2.82 -14.01
CA TYR A 168 -5.07 3.45 -12.75
C TYR A 168 -3.86 3.57 -11.85
N SER A 169 -3.71 4.71 -11.19
CA SER A 169 -2.63 4.98 -10.24
C SER A 169 -3.17 5.67 -8.99
N THR A 170 -2.40 5.66 -7.92
CA THR A 170 -2.74 6.39 -6.68
C THR A 170 -2.33 7.87 -6.75
N SER A 171 -1.45 8.22 -7.70
CA SER A 171 -1.06 9.58 -8.04
C SER A 171 -0.63 9.76 -9.50
N SER A 172 -0.59 11.00 -10.00
CA SER A 172 -0.04 11.27 -11.34
C SER A 172 1.47 11.01 -11.43
N LEU A 173 2.22 11.17 -10.34
CA LEU A 173 3.65 10.83 -10.29
C LEU A 173 3.88 9.34 -10.54
N GLU A 174 3.11 8.49 -9.87
CA GLU A 174 3.15 7.05 -10.05
C GLU A 174 2.77 6.67 -11.49
N GLY A 175 1.74 7.33 -12.05
CA GLY A 175 1.34 7.19 -13.45
C GLY A 175 2.47 7.53 -14.44
N TYR A 176 3.12 8.68 -14.24
CA TYR A 176 4.25 9.11 -15.06
C TYR A 176 5.43 8.13 -14.96
N LEU A 177 5.86 7.81 -13.74
CA LEU A 177 7.01 6.91 -13.49
C LEU A 177 6.75 5.48 -13.95
N SER A 178 5.50 5.05 -14.04
CA SER A 178 5.13 3.72 -14.52
C SER A 178 5.58 3.43 -15.96
N LYS A 179 5.88 4.47 -16.75
CA LYS A 179 6.38 4.35 -18.12
C LYS A 179 7.91 4.30 -18.19
N GLN A 180 8.58 4.47 -17.05
CA GLN A 180 10.04 4.53 -16.93
C GLN A 180 10.64 3.18 -16.50
N GLN A 181 11.96 3.03 -16.62
CA GLN A 181 12.68 1.80 -16.20
C GLN A 181 12.77 1.64 -14.68
N PHE A 182 12.67 2.74 -13.95
CA PHE A 182 12.67 2.78 -12.50
C PHE A 182 11.37 3.38 -12.02
N PHE A 183 10.29 2.62 -12.19
CA PHE A 183 8.97 3.02 -11.74
C PHE A 183 8.87 3.03 -10.21
N TRP A 184 7.89 3.80 -9.72
CA TRP A 184 7.56 3.92 -8.29
C TRP A 184 7.51 2.54 -7.61
N PRO A 185 8.05 2.37 -6.39
CA PRO A 185 8.00 1.10 -5.67
C PRO A 185 6.59 0.52 -5.55
N GLY A 186 6.51 -0.80 -5.38
CA GLY A 186 5.24 -1.44 -5.06
C GLY A 186 4.80 -1.11 -3.63
N ASP A 187 3.49 -1.02 -3.44
CA ASP A 187 2.85 -0.86 -2.14
C ASP A 187 2.60 -2.22 -1.47
N VAL A 188 2.53 -2.20 -0.14
CA VAL A 188 1.78 -3.21 0.60
C VAL A 188 0.39 -2.66 0.86
N ASP A 189 -0.64 -3.33 0.34
CA ASP A 189 -2.01 -2.84 0.47
C ASP A 189 -2.44 -2.78 1.93
N THR A 190 -2.14 -3.81 2.72
CA THR A 190 -2.28 -3.79 4.18
C THR A 190 -1.26 -4.68 4.87
N LEU A 191 -0.56 -4.13 5.86
CA LEU A 191 0.24 -4.87 6.84
C LEU A 191 -0.41 -4.74 8.21
N LEU A 192 -0.64 -5.88 8.86
CA LEU A 192 -1.14 -5.97 10.24
C LEU A 192 0.03 -6.16 11.21
N TYR A 193 0.02 -5.44 12.31
CA TYR A 193 0.98 -5.59 13.40
C TYR A 193 0.30 -5.49 14.77
N ASP A 194 0.91 -6.09 15.78
CA ASP A 194 0.37 -6.15 17.14
C ASP A 194 0.82 -4.96 18.02
N SER A 195 0.37 -4.95 19.28
CA SER A 195 0.79 -3.96 20.29
C SER A 195 2.27 -3.95 20.64
N ASN A 196 3.01 -5.02 20.33
CA ASN A 196 4.46 -5.08 20.46
C ASN A 196 5.19 -4.57 19.22
N ASN A 197 4.43 -4.13 18.19
CA ASN A 197 4.90 -3.76 16.86
C ASN A 197 5.50 -4.94 16.06
N GLU A 198 5.09 -6.18 16.38
CA GLU A 198 5.45 -7.37 15.62
C GLU A 198 4.45 -7.60 14.48
N VAL A 199 4.94 -7.99 13.30
CA VAL A 199 4.11 -8.13 12.09
C VAL A 199 3.33 -9.45 12.13
N VAL A 200 2.01 -9.34 12.02
CA VAL A 200 1.07 -10.46 12.11
C VAL A 200 0.69 -11.00 10.73
N ALA A 201 0.50 -10.12 9.75
CA ALA A 201 0.15 -10.50 8.39
C ALA A 201 0.45 -9.40 7.37
N ILE A 202 0.67 -9.82 6.13
CA ILE A 202 0.65 -9.00 4.93
C ILE A 202 -0.57 -9.42 4.10
N ILE A 203 -1.28 -8.45 3.56
CA ILE A 203 -2.52 -8.64 2.82
C ILE A 203 -2.44 -7.87 1.50
N GLU A 204 -2.68 -8.58 0.40
CA GLU A 204 -2.86 -8.04 -0.95
C GLU A 204 -4.35 -8.10 -1.32
N PHE A 205 -4.87 -7.06 -1.95
CA PHE A 205 -6.25 -7.01 -2.42
C PHE A 205 -6.33 -7.19 -3.93
N LYS A 206 -7.25 -8.06 -4.37
CA LYS A 206 -7.58 -8.22 -5.79
C LYS A 206 -9.04 -7.90 -6.03
N LYS A 207 -9.26 -6.79 -6.72
CA LYS A 207 -10.58 -6.27 -7.08
C LYS A 207 -11.19 -7.07 -8.22
N HIS A 208 -12.39 -7.61 -8.00
CA HIS A 208 -13.22 -8.22 -9.03
C HIS A 208 -14.26 -7.21 -9.53
N THR A 209 -14.24 -6.89 -10.82
CA THR A 209 -15.15 -5.92 -11.45
C THR A 209 -16.23 -6.62 -12.26
N LYS A 210 -17.32 -5.91 -12.59
CA LYS A 210 -18.43 -6.43 -13.42
C LYS A 210 -17.98 -6.96 -14.79
N ASN A 211 -16.86 -6.46 -15.31
CA ASN A 211 -16.31 -6.85 -16.61
C ASN A 211 -15.19 -7.90 -16.50
N SER A 212 -14.99 -8.51 -15.32
CA SER A 212 -14.01 -9.58 -15.14
C SER A 212 -14.37 -10.76 -16.03
N LYS A 213 -13.38 -11.27 -16.77
CA LYS A 213 -13.53 -12.48 -17.60
C LYS A 213 -13.59 -13.76 -16.75
N ILE A 214 -13.06 -13.72 -15.54
CA ILE A 214 -13.02 -14.84 -14.61
C ILE A 214 -14.16 -14.65 -13.61
N PRO A 215 -15.09 -15.61 -13.48
CA PRO A 215 -16.14 -15.60 -12.46
C PRO A 215 -15.57 -15.41 -11.04
N PHE A 216 -16.35 -14.84 -10.13
CA PHE A 216 -15.84 -14.53 -8.80
C PHE A 216 -15.47 -15.76 -7.98
N ASN A 217 -16.27 -16.82 -8.03
CA ASN A 217 -15.99 -18.09 -7.36
C ASN A 217 -14.71 -18.79 -7.88
N GLU A 218 -14.26 -18.44 -9.09
CA GLU A 218 -13.06 -19.01 -9.73
C GLU A 218 -11.79 -18.19 -9.46
N GLN A 219 -11.89 -17.08 -8.75
CA GLN A 219 -10.74 -16.23 -8.41
C GLN A 219 -9.73 -16.99 -7.56
N LYS A 220 -8.47 -17.01 -7.99
CA LYS A 220 -7.34 -17.68 -7.31
C LYS A 220 -5.99 -17.13 -7.76
N LEU A 221 -4.93 -17.37 -6.97
CA LEU A 221 -3.58 -16.86 -7.23
C LEU A 221 -3.09 -17.17 -8.64
N SER A 222 -3.33 -18.40 -9.11
CA SER A 222 -2.85 -18.87 -10.42
C SER A 222 -3.42 -18.07 -11.59
N ASN A 223 -4.52 -17.33 -11.42
CA ASN A 223 -5.03 -16.44 -12.46
C ASN A 223 -4.14 -15.21 -12.70
N TYR A 224 -3.32 -14.84 -11.71
CA TYR A 224 -2.58 -13.58 -11.67
C TYR A 224 -1.06 -13.75 -11.67
N LEU A 225 -0.57 -14.88 -11.17
CA LEU A 225 0.86 -15.08 -10.90
C LEU A 225 1.78 -14.82 -12.09
N SER A 226 1.34 -15.16 -13.31
CA SER A 226 2.14 -14.94 -14.52
C SER A 226 2.25 -13.48 -14.95
N ARG A 227 1.24 -12.65 -14.63
CA ARG A 227 1.19 -11.22 -14.99
C ARG A 227 1.78 -10.34 -13.90
N ASP A 228 1.51 -10.69 -12.64
CA ASP A 228 1.87 -9.90 -11.47
C ASP A 228 3.07 -10.51 -10.72
N ILE A 229 3.92 -11.27 -11.41
CA ILE A 229 5.01 -12.04 -10.78
C ILE A 229 5.91 -11.19 -9.88
N LEU A 230 6.24 -9.97 -10.33
CA LEU A 230 7.08 -9.04 -9.57
C LEU A 230 6.40 -8.57 -8.28
N LYS A 231 5.09 -8.29 -8.30
CA LYS A 231 4.33 -7.86 -7.10
C LYS A 231 4.31 -8.99 -6.08
N TYR A 232 3.91 -10.20 -6.47
CA TYR A 232 3.85 -11.34 -5.55
C TYR A 232 5.22 -11.75 -5.01
N LYS A 233 6.26 -11.74 -5.85
CA LYS A 233 7.64 -11.98 -5.39
C LYS A 233 8.11 -10.93 -4.39
N SER A 234 7.79 -9.65 -4.62
CA SER A 234 8.13 -8.57 -3.70
C SER A 234 7.43 -8.74 -2.34
N LEU A 235 6.14 -9.08 -2.35
CA LEU A 235 5.38 -9.33 -1.12
C LEU A 235 5.88 -10.58 -0.38
N ALA A 236 6.29 -11.62 -1.09
CA ALA A 236 6.88 -12.81 -0.49
C ALA A 236 8.23 -12.52 0.19
N LEU A 237 9.08 -11.69 -0.43
CA LEU A 237 10.31 -11.22 0.20
C LEU A 237 10.03 -10.35 1.44
N LEU A 238 8.97 -9.54 1.41
CA LEU A 238 8.53 -8.75 2.56
C LEU A 238 8.02 -9.64 3.69
N ARG A 239 7.24 -10.67 3.35
CA ARG A 239 6.78 -11.71 4.27
C ARG A 239 7.96 -12.41 4.93
N ASP A 240 8.98 -12.79 4.17
CA ASP A 240 10.15 -13.51 4.67
C ASP A 240 11.00 -12.63 5.59
N ARG A 241 11.17 -11.33 5.26
CA ARG A 241 11.81 -10.34 6.15
C ARG A 241 11.15 -10.30 7.52
N PHE A 242 9.81 -10.20 7.53
CA PHE A 242 9.04 -10.07 8.76
C PHE A 242 8.68 -11.40 9.42
N LYS A 243 8.98 -12.54 8.79
CA LYS A 243 8.63 -13.89 9.25
C LYS A 243 7.15 -14.02 9.58
N THR A 244 6.30 -13.58 8.66
CA THR A 244 4.86 -13.43 8.89
C THR A 244 4.04 -14.19 7.85
N ASN A 245 2.71 -14.06 7.89
CA ASN A 245 1.80 -14.64 6.89
C ASN A 245 1.57 -13.69 5.71
N LEU A 246 1.35 -14.24 4.51
CA LEU A 246 0.90 -13.49 3.33
C LEU A 246 -0.46 -13.99 2.88
N PHE A 247 -1.42 -13.08 2.72
CA PHE A 247 -2.77 -13.38 2.25
C PHE A 247 -3.09 -12.58 0.99
N VAL A 248 -3.88 -13.17 0.11
CA VAL A 248 -4.55 -12.47 -0.99
C VAL A 248 -6.05 -12.51 -0.77
N ILE A 249 -6.70 -11.35 -0.80
CA ILE A 249 -8.14 -11.22 -0.62
C ILE A 249 -8.76 -10.75 -1.92
N TYR A 250 -9.61 -11.61 -2.49
CA TYR A 250 -10.43 -11.28 -3.65
C TYR A 250 -11.75 -10.71 -3.17
N TYR A 251 -12.09 -9.51 -3.62
CA TYR A 251 -13.31 -8.82 -3.22
C TYR A 251 -14.08 -8.28 -4.43
N PRO A 252 -15.43 -8.33 -4.41
CA PRO A 252 -16.25 -7.92 -5.53
C PRO A 252 -16.68 -6.44 -5.45
N ILE A 253 -16.67 -5.78 -6.60
CA ILE A 253 -17.41 -4.53 -6.85
C ILE A 253 -18.91 -4.78 -7.11
N PRO A 254 -19.31 -5.84 -7.85
CA PRO A 254 -20.74 -6.17 -7.99
C PRO A 254 -21.39 -6.46 -6.63
N GLU A 255 -22.54 -5.82 -6.37
CA GLU A 255 -23.25 -5.90 -5.08
C GLU A 255 -24.06 -7.19 -4.90
N ASP A 256 -24.32 -7.92 -5.99
CA ASP A 256 -24.96 -9.24 -5.99
C ASP A 256 -24.06 -10.34 -5.42
N ILE A 257 -22.75 -10.08 -5.30
CA ILE A 257 -21.79 -10.98 -4.67
C ILE A 257 -21.53 -10.50 -3.24
N ASN A 258 -21.88 -11.32 -2.26
CA ASN A 258 -21.89 -10.94 -0.84
C ASN A 258 -20.78 -11.60 0.00
N TYR A 259 -19.77 -12.18 -0.64
CA TYR A 259 -18.64 -12.83 0.02
C TYR A 259 -17.30 -12.43 -0.60
N MET A 260 -16.22 -12.67 0.13
CA MET A 260 -14.83 -12.55 -0.31
C MET A 260 -14.15 -13.91 -0.25
N ILE A 261 -13.12 -14.08 -1.07
CA ILE A 261 -12.23 -15.25 -1.04
C ILE A 261 -10.89 -14.81 -0.47
N ILE A 262 -10.33 -15.61 0.42
CA ILE A 262 -9.04 -15.36 1.05
C ILE A 262 -8.14 -16.56 0.79
N GLU A 263 -6.96 -16.35 0.23
CA GLU A 263 -5.93 -17.37 0.04
C GLU A 263 -4.69 -17.05 0.87
N LYS A 264 -4.23 -18.02 1.66
CA LYS A 264 -2.95 -17.96 2.38
C LYS A 264 -1.84 -18.47 1.46
N LEU A 265 -0.77 -17.68 1.33
CA LEU A 265 0.35 -17.99 0.45
C LEU A 265 1.57 -18.46 1.23
N GLU A 266 2.13 -19.58 0.81
CA GLU A 266 3.34 -20.20 1.35
C GLU A 266 4.33 -20.53 0.22
N GLY A 267 5.46 -21.14 0.58
CA GLY A 267 6.55 -21.43 -0.35
C GLY A 267 7.52 -20.27 -0.53
N SER A 268 8.53 -20.46 -1.38
CA SER A 268 9.57 -19.46 -1.61
C SER A 268 9.05 -18.31 -2.48
N PRO A 269 9.74 -17.14 -2.49
CA PRO A 269 9.39 -16.03 -3.39
C PRO A 269 9.36 -16.38 -4.89
N HIS A 270 10.00 -17.49 -5.28
CA HIS A 270 10.04 -17.97 -6.67
C HIS A 270 9.02 -19.09 -6.94
N SER A 271 8.37 -19.63 -5.91
CA SER A 271 7.43 -20.74 -6.02
C SER A 271 6.35 -20.61 -4.95
N LEU A 272 5.50 -19.60 -5.12
CA LEU A 272 4.36 -19.37 -4.24
C LEU A 272 3.24 -20.35 -4.52
N LEU A 273 2.67 -20.89 -3.44
CA LEU A 273 1.58 -21.85 -3.47
C LEU A 273 0.49 -21.42 -2.48
N VAL A 274 -0.74 -21.81 -2.76
CA VAL A 274 -1.88 -21.58 -1.85
C VAL A 274 -1.92 -22.74 -0.85
N SER A 275 -1.75 -22.45 0.44
CA SER A 275 -1.83 -23.47 1.49
C SER A 275 -3.22 -23.61 2.10
N GLU A 276 -3.94 -22.48 2.21
CA GLU A 276 -5.29 -22.44 2.78
C GLU A 276 -6.16 -21.48 1.95
N ARG A 277 -7.46 -21.81 1.84
CA ARG A 277 -8.46 -20.98 1.15
C ARG A 277 -9.71 -20.88 2.01
N TYR A 278 -10.24 -19.68 2.13
CA TYR A 278 -11.42 -19.37 2.94
C TYR A 278 -12.40 -18.52 2.17
N GLU A 279 -13.66 -18.58 2.59
CA GLU A 279 -14.72 -17.67 2.16
C GLU A 279 -15.31 -17.00 3.40
N LEU A 280 -15.40 -15.67 3.36
CA LEU A 280 -16.05 -14.87 4.40
C LEU A 280 -17.12 -14.00 3.79
N LYS A 281 -18.19 -13.74 4.53
CA LYS A 281 -19.19 -12.76 4.13
C LYS A 281 -18.54 -11.37 4.05
N LEU A 282 -18.93 -10.57 3.06
CA LEU A 282 -18.49 -9.18 2.99
C LEU A 282 -19.05 -8.39 4.18
N PRO A 283 -18.23 -7.59 4.87
CA PRO A 283 -18.74 -6.67 5.86
C PRO A 283 -19.54 -5.56 5.19
N ASN A 284 -20.55 -5.02 5.86
CA ASN A 284 -21.27 -3.84 5.41
C ASN A 284 -20.86 -2.65 6.29
N LYS A 285 -20.21 -1.66 5.67
CA LYS A 285 -19.64 -0.51 6.41
C LYS A 285 -20.70 0.34 7.12
N GLN A 286 -21.98 0.24 6.73
CA GLN A 286 -23.09 0.93 7.37
C GLN A 286 -23.54 0.25 8.67
N TYR A 287 -23.18 -1.02 8.89
CA TYR A 287 -23.65 -1.79 10.03
C TYR A 287 -22.47 -2.32 10.86
N LYS A 288 -22.25 -1.70 12.03
CA LYS A 288 -21.15 -2.02 12.96
C LYS A 288 -21.04 -3.52 13.27
N ASN A 289 -22.16 -4.19 13.54
CA ASN A 289 -22.19 -5.63 13.84
C ASN A 289 -21.61 -6.51 12.71
N THR A 290 -21.73 -6.11 11.44
CA THR A 290 -21.17 -6.88 10.31
C THR A 290 -19.67 -6.69 10.18
N MET A 291 -19.16 -5.48 10.47
CA MET A 291 -17.73 -5.22 10.59
C MET A 291 -17.12 -6.01 11.76
N GLU A 292 -17.84 -6.09 12.88
CA GLU A 292 -17.47 -6.90 14.06
C GLU A 292 -17.40 -8.39 13.75
N ASP A 293 -18.42 -8.95 13.07
CA ASP A 293 -18.40 -10.36 12.67
C ASP A 293 -17.24 -10.67 11.71
N PHE A 294 -16.99 -9.78 10.73
CA PHE A 294 -15.83 -9.91 9.85
C PHE A 294 -14.52 -9.92 10.64
N ALA A 295 -14.27 -8.91 11.47
CA ALA A 295 -13.03 -8.78 12.23
C ALA A 295 -12.80 -9.99 13.14
N LYS A 296 -13.81 -10.41 13.91
CA LYS A 296 -13.73 -11.60 14.78
C LYS A 296 -13.41 -12.86 13.99
N ARG A 297 -14.09 -13.09 12.86
CA ARG A 297 -13.83 -14.26 12.01
C ARG A 297 -12.44 -14.21 11.40
N PHE A 298 -12.00 -13.05 10.93
CA PHE A 298 -10.67 -12.89 10.36
C PHE A 298 -9.58 -13.21 11.40
N ILE A 299 -9.67 -12.63 12.59
CA ILE A 299 -8.69 -12.83 13.67
C ILE A 299 -8.64 -14.30 14.11
N THR A 300 -9.81 -14.89 14.42
CA THR A 300 -9.89 -16.23 15.01
C THR A 300 -9.67 -17.36 13.99
N LYS A 301 -10.18 -17.22 12.76
CA LYS A 301 -10.14 -18.31 11.75
C LYS A 301 -8.99 -18.18 10.78
N ILE A 302 -8.64 -16.95 10.37
CA ILE A 302 -7.65 -16.71 9.32
C ILE A 302 -6.28 -16.47 9.95
N LEU A 303 -6.20 -15.54 10.90
CA LEU A 303 -4.95 -15.30 11.64
C LEU A 303 -4.67 -16.38 12.70
N LYS A 304 -5.69 -17.17 13.06
CA LYS A 304 -5.62 -18.22 14.10
C LYS A 304 -5.08 -17.68 15.43
N GLN A 305 -5.33 -16.42 15.72
CA GLN A 305 -5.00 -15.81 16.99
C GLN A 305 -6.11 -16.11 18.00
N ILE A 306 -5.72 -16.56 19.19
CA ILE A 306 -6.63 -16.73 20.32
C ILE A 306 -6.88 -15.33 20.89
N THR A 307 -8.10 -14.84 20.75
CA THR A 307 -8.59 -13.62 21.42
C THR A 307 -8.83 -13.86 22.90
#